data_AF-C5LTL3-F1
#
_entry.id   AF-C5LTL3-F1
#
_cell.length_a   1.000
_cell.length_b   1.000
_cell.length_c   1.000
_cell.angle_alpha   90.00
_cell.angle_beta   90.00
_cell.angle_gamma   90.00
#
_symmetry.space_group_name_H-M   'P 1'
#
loop_
_entity.id
_entity.type
_entity.pdbx_description
1 polymer ?
#
loop_
_entity_poly.entity_id
_entity_poly.type
_entity_poly.pdbx_seq_one_letter_code
_entity_poly.pdbx_strand_id
1 'polypeptide(L)'
;MAVLNVFSLEMIVKTVEKTGKTSYATIIEHLCGRKVLYGFQIAMVVFCLGSSASYLVTVVDSLAPLFNQLTIDDPNAWYHIMLTSRYYLSLIMLGIVMYPICLVKSLGSLRYLTIVSILGIFWLAIVALYLLGSNGISENFDRGHAYAPVSWIACIEGVTTYIFGFCNQANMPEIYMEMSNRSPKKLRSVAVWSAVICTAVYFIIAIPFLLVFGSDAQSSVLLNMADWIPQGDVVVIIGFIWTGTSFIGTYPFMVYPVRVALINTFQPKRADFWGVVVVTIAVVISYLIDIALPDVSILMGIVGAIAGSILCFIAPGYFCISISKSKRFFAAENWLYAAFVILGCITLVGGTAISVYQILEFAE
;
A
#
# COMPACT_ATOMS: atom_id res chain seq x y z
N MET A 1 -11.56 0.24 9.65
CA MET A 1 -10.93 1.04 8.56
C MET A 1 -11.71 1.09 7.26
N ALA A 2 -12.20 -0.02 6.72
CA ALA A 2 -12.94 -0.06 5.45
C ALA A 2 -14.05 1.02 5.32
N VAL A 3 -14.87 1.20 6.34
CA VAL A 3 -15.92 2.24 6.35
C VAL A 3 -15.35 3.66 6.24
N LEU A 4 -14.27 3.96 6.98
CA LEU A 4 -13.62 5.27 6.94
C LEU A 4 -12.98 5.54 5.57
N ASN A 5 -12.41 4.50 4.93
CA ASN A 5 -11.90 4.60 3.56
C ASN A 5 -13.01 5.03 2.60
N VAL A 6 -14.19 4.39 2.63
CA VAL A 6 -15.32 4.77 1.76
C VAL A 6 -15.69 6.24 1.93
N PHE A 7 -15.84 6.71 3.17
CA PHE A 7 -16.14 8.11 3.44
C PHE A 7 -15.02 9.05 2.94
N SER A 8 -13.76 8.70 3.14
CA SER A 8 -12.62 9.45 2.60
C SER A 8 -12.71 9.61 1.08
N LEU A 9 -12.99 8.53 0.35
CA LEU A 9 -13.12 8.56 -1.12
C LEU A 9 -14.30 9.42 -1.58
N GLU A 10 -15.44 9.32 -0.89
CA GLU A 10 -16.60 10.18 -1.14
C GLU A 10 -16.28 11.67 -0.93
N MET A 11 -15.51 12.01 0.11
CA MET A 11 -15.08 13.38 0.38
C MET A 11 -14.20 13.95 -0.75
N ILE A 12 -13.27 13.14 -1.26
CA ILE A 12 -12.39 13.53 -2.37
C ILE A 12 -13.22 13.80 -3.63
N VAL A 13 -14.14 12.90 -3.98
CA VAL A 13 -14.94 13.04 -5.20
C VAL A 13 -16.00 14.13 -5.11
N LYS A 14 -16.56 14.36 -3.91
CA LYS A 14 -17.37 15.55 -3.66
C LYS A 14 -16.59 16.84 -3.94
N THR A 15 -15.29 16.84 -3.63
CA THR A 15 -14.41 17.98 -3.90
C THR A 15 -14.11 18.12 -5.39
N VAL A 16 -13.83 17.01 -6.09
CA VAL A 16 -13.66 16.99 -7.55
C VAL A 16 -14.89 17.58 -8.25
N GLU A 17 -16.09 17.13 -7.92
CA GLU A 17 -17.35 17.61 -8.52
C GLU A 17 -17.59 19.10 -8.27
N LYS A 18 -17.33 19.59 -7.04
CA LYS A 18 -17.55 21.00 -6.72
C LYS A 18 -16.52 21.94 -7.34
N THR A 19 -15.27 21.50 -7.48
CA THR A 19 -14.16 22.35 -7.94
C THR A 19 -13.89 22.23 -9.44
N GLY A 20 -14.34 21.14 -10.07
CA GLY A 20 -14.01 20.79 -11.45
C GLY A 20 -12.53 20.44 -11.66
N LYS A 21 -11.74 20.25 -10.59
CA LYS A 21 -10.32 19.90 -10.65
C LYS A 21 -10.13 18.39 -10.65
N THR A 22 -9.23 17.91 -11.50
CA THR A 22 -9.13 16.49 -11.88
C THR A 22 -7.93 15.76 -11.28
N SER A 23 -7.11 16.44 -10.47
CA SER A 23 -5.94 15.84 -9.79
C SER A 23 -5.81 16.40 -8.38
N TYR A 24 -5.15 15.67 -7.49
CA TYR A 24 -4.88 16.17 -6.14
C TYR A 24 -4.13 17.49 -6.12
N ALA A 25 -3.09 17.61 -6.95
CA ALA A 25 -2.26 18.80 -6.98
C ALA A 25 -3.10 20.04 -7.32
N THR A 26 -3.96 19.93 -8.32
CA THR A 26 -4.82 21.05 -8.76
C THR A 26 -5.95 21.35 -7.78
N ILE A 27 -6.47 20.36 -7.05
CA ILE A 27 -7.46 20.56 -5.98
C ILE A 27 -6.83 21.38 -4.84
N ILE A 28 -5.65 20.97 -4.37
CA ILE A 28 -5.01 21.61 -3.21
C ILE A 28 -4.53 23.01 -3.55
N GLU A 29 -3.93 23.19 -4.72
CA GLU A 29 -3.51 24.51 -5.16
C GLU A 29 -4.71 25.48 -5.18
N HIS A 30 -5.86 25.01 -5.67
CA HIS A 30 -7.08 25.81 -5.74
C HIS A 30 -7.68 26.12 -4.36
N LEU A 31 -7.68 25.17 -3.42
CA LEU A 31 -8.34 25.33 -2.12
C LEU A 31 -7.44 25.92 -1.03
N CYS A 32 -6.15 25.58 -1.04
CA CYS A 32 -5.22 25.81 0.07
C CYS A 32 -4.02 26.66 -0.32
N GLY A 33 -3.81 26.89 -1.63
CA GLY A 33 -2.66 27.60 -2.16
C GLY A 33 -1.39 26.74 -2.25
N ARG A 34 -0.36 27.34 -2.87
CA ARG A 34 0.86 26.63 -3.31
C ARG A 34 1.78 26.17 -2.19
N LYS A 35 1.76 26.81 -1.02
CA LYS A 35 2.58 26.39 0.14
C LYS A 35 2.11 25.06 0.71
N VAL A 36 0.80 24.91 0.92
CA VAL A 36 0.18 23.67 1.42
C VAL A 36 0.31 22.54 0.40
N LEU A 37 0.23 22.88 -0.89
CA LEU A 37 0.47 21.95 -1.99
C LEU A 37 1.82 21.23 -1.87
N TYR A 38 2.92 21.95 -1.64
CA TYR A 38 4.24 21.32 -1.53
C TYR A 38 4.33 20.37 -0.34
N GLY A 39 3.78 20.74 0.82
CA GLY A 39 3.75 19.86 2.00
C GLY A 39 2.97 18.57 1.75
N PHE A 40 1.79 18.68 1.12
CA PHE A 40 0.99 17.51 0.77
C PHE A 40 1.66 16.62 -0.28
N GLN A 41 2.35 17.22 -1.25
CA GLN A 41 3.09 16.45 -2.26
C GLN A 41 4.23 15.66 -1.65
N ILE A 42 4.95 16.24 -0.70
CA ILE A 42 5.96 15.49 0.04
C ILE A 42 5.32 14.28 0.71
N ALA A 43 4.18 14.46 1.40
CA ALA A 43 3.46 13.33 1.99
C ALA A 43 3.04 12.29 0.94
N MET A 44 2.44 12.70 -0.18
CA MET A 44 2.06 11.79 -1.27
C MET A 44 3.26 11.03 -1.83
N VAL A 45 4.37 11.71 -2.09
CA VAL A 45 5.59 11.11 -2.62
C VAL A 45 6.17 10.12 -1.61
N VAL A 46 6.24 10.48 -0.33
CA VAL A 46 6.68 9.57 0.75
C VAL A 46 5.78 8.33 0.81
N PHE A 47 4.46 8.50 0.74
CA PHE A 47 3.52 7.38 0.72
C PHE A 47 3.77 6.41 -0.44
N CYS A 48 3.85 6.97 -1.64
CA CYS A 48 4.03 6.21 -2.86
C CYS A 48 5.40 5.51 -2.92
N LEU A 49 6.48 6.21 -2.54
CA LEU A 49 7.83 5.62 -2.54
C LEU A 49 7.96 4.53 -1.48
N GLY A 50 7.42 4.76 -0.27
CA GLY A 50 7.38 3.75 0.78
C GLY A 50 6.60 2.51 0.35
N SER A 51 5.42 2.71 -0.25
CA SER A 51 4.61 1.61 -0.78
C SER A 51 5.29 0.85 -1.91
N SER A 52 5.93 1.57 -2.84
CA SER A 52 6.74 0.97 -3.90
C SER A 52 7.88 0.14 -3.32
N ALA A 53 8.59 0.63 -2.31
CA ALA A 53 9.65 -0.12 -1.65
C ALA A 53 9.11 -1.39 -0.98
N SER A 54 8.01 -1.29 -0.22
CA SER A 54 7.34 -2.46 0.38
C SER A 54 6.96 -3.52 -0.65
N TYR A 55 6.48 -3.10 -1.83
CA TYR A 55 6.15 -4.04 -2.89
C TYR A 55 7.37 -4.72 -3.49
N LEU A 56 8.50 -4.00 -3.60
CA LEU A 56 9.76 -4.61 -4.05
C LEU A 56 10.29 -5.63 -3.04
N VAL A 57 10.21 -5.32 -1.73
CA VAL A 57 10.50 -6.29 -0.64
C VAL A 57 9.67 -7.56 -0.83
N THR A 58 8.34 -7.42 -0.97
CA THR A 58 7.46 -8.57 -1.12
C THR A 58 7.75 -9.38 -2.39
N VAL A 59 8.13 -8.72 -3.49
CA VAL A 59 8.53 -9.42 -4.73
C VAL A 59 9.78 -10.28 -4.50
N VAL A 60 10.79 -9.76 -3.80
CA VAL A 60 11.98 -10.53 -3.44
C VAL A 60 11.63 -11.68 -2.50
N ASP A 61 10.90 -11.42 -1.43
CA ASP A 61 10.49 -12.45 -0.45
C ASP A 61 9.65 -13.56 -1.11
N SER A 62 8.94 -13.23 -2.21
CA SER A 62 8.18 -14.21 -2.99
C SER A 62 9.05 -15.01 -3.97
N LEU A 63 10.10 -14.42 -4.54
CA LEU A 63 10.85 -15.04 -5.64
C LEU A 63 12.16 -15.69 -5.20
N ALA A 64 12.86 -15.10 -4.22
CA ALA A 64 14.15 -15.61 -3.76
C ALA A 64 14.07 -17.05 -3.22
N PRO A 65 13.06 -17.45 -2.43
CA PRO A 65 12.93 -18.84 -1.98
C PRO A 65 12.72 -19.83 -3.12
N LEU A 66 11.97 -19.44 -4.16
CA LEU A 66 11.75 -20.25 -5.35
C LEU A 66 13.04 -20.44 -6.14
N PHE A 67 13.79 -19.36 -6.36
CA PHE A 67 15.08 -19.45 -7.06
C PHE A 67 16.11 -20.21 -6.26
N ASN A 68 16.13 -20.06 -4.93
CA ASN A 68 17.01 -20.84 -4.06
C ASN A 68 16.75 -22.34 -4.25
N GLN A 69 15.48 -22.77 -4.28
CA GLN A 69 15.13 -24.17 -4.53
C GLN A 69 15.54 -24.64 -5.93
N LEU A 70 15.37 -23.80 -6.96
CA LEU A 70 15.71 -24.14 -8.35
C LEU A 70 17.22 -24.21 -8.61
N THR A 71 18.03 -23.54 -7.80
CA THR A 71 19.49 -23.39 -8.02
C THR A 71 20.32 -24.04 -6.92
N ILE A 72 19.67 -24.81 -6.02
CA ILE A 72 20.29 -25.41 -4.84
C ILE A 72 21.46 -26.35 -5.16
N ASP A 73 21.46 -26.95 -6.36
CA ASP A 73 22.49 -27.89 -6.80
C ASP A 73 23.86 -27.23 -7.07
N ASP A 74 23.90 -25.92 -7.29
CA ASP A 74 25.15 -25.17 -7.50
C ASP A 74 25.14 -23.83 -6.74
N PRO A 75 25.35 -23.86 -5.41
CA PRO A 75 25.26 -22.68 -4.55
C PRO A 75 26.39 -21.67 -4.77
N ASN A 76 27.47 -22.06 -5.46
CA ASN A 76 28.60 -21.16 -5.75
C ASN A 76 28.50 -20.56 -7.17
N ALA A 77 27.51 -20.95 -7.96
CA ALA A 77 27.30 -20.36 -9.27
C ALA A 77 26.93 -18.88 -9.18
N TRP A 78 27.41 -18.11 -10.15
CA TRP A 78 27.07 -16.68 -10.27
C TRP A 78 25.55 -16.45 -10.34
N TYR A 79 24.79 -17.36 -10.97
CA TYR A 79 23.34 -17.24 -11.11
C TYR A 79 22.60 -17.54 -9.80
N HIS A 80 23.10 -18.46 -8.96
CA HIS A 80 22.51 -18.72 -7.63
C HIS A 80 22.64 -17.46 -6.78
N ILE A 81 23.85 -16.90 -6.69
CA ILE A 81 24.13 -15.65 -5.95
C ILE A 81 23.26 -14.50 -6.48
N MET A 82 23.14 -14.37 -7.81
CA MET A 82 22.38 -13.30 -8.45
C MET A 82 20.86 -13.40 -8.17
N LEU A 83 20.30 -14.61 -8.15
CA LEU A 83 18.86 -14.83 -7.99
C LEU A 83 18.42 -14.96 -6.53
N THR A 84 19.34 -15.24 -5.60
CA THR A 84 19.03 -15.36 -4.16
C THR A 84 19.41 -14.10 -3.37
N SER A 85 20.40 -13.33 -3.82
CA SER A 85 20.75 -12.07 -3.20
C SER A 85 19.67 -11.02 -3.44
N ARG A 86 19.15 -10.45 -2.34
CA ARG A 86 18.19 -9.33 -2.37
C ARG A 86 18.68 -8.17 -3.24
N TYR A 87 19.95 -7.77 -3.10
CA TYR A 87 20.51 -6.64 -3.85
C TYR A 87 20.39 -6.83 -5.37
N TYR A 88 20.80 -8.01 -5.86
CA TYR A 88 20.80 -8.31 -7.29
C TYR A 88 19.39 -8.62 -7.80
N LEU A 89 18.62 -9.44 -7.08
CA LEU A 89 17.27 -9.81 -7.49
C LEU A 89 16.34 -8.59 -7.56
N SER A 90 16.37 -7.71 -6.55
CA SER A 90 15.62 -6.45 -6.57
C SER A 90 15.98 -5.62 -7.79
N LEU A 91 17.28 -5.46 -8.09
CA LEU A 91 17.73 -4.65 -9.22
C LEU A 91 17.26 -5.22 -10.57
N ILE A 92 17.32 -6.54 -10.73
CA ILE A 92 16.90 -7.25 -11.95
C ILE A 92 15.39 -7.13 -12.15
N MET A 93 14.62 -7.48 -11.12
CA MET A 93 13.15 -7.41 -11.18
C MET A 93 12.69 -5.98 -11.45
N LEU A 94 13.30 -5.02 -10.78
CA LEU A 94 12.99 -3.62 -10.94
C LEU A 94 13.34 -3.12 -12.34
N GLY A 95 14.56 -3.37 -12.82
CA GLY A 95 15.06 -2.84 -14.09
C GLY A 95 14.44 -3.49 -15.32
N ILE A 96 14.27 -4.82 -15.29
CA ILE A 96 13.82 -5.60 -16.45
C ILE A 96 12.30 -5.73 -16.50
N VAL A 97 11.65 -5.92 -15.35
CA VAL A 97 10.21 -6.22 -15.31
C VAL A 97 9.41 -4.99 -14.94
N MET A 98 9.69 -4.34 -13.81
CA MET A 98 8.78 -3.34 -13.23
C MET A 98 8.95 -1.95 -13.85
N TYR A 99 10.18 -1.54 -14.16
CA TYR A 99 10.49 -0.23 -14.73
C TYR A 99 9.82 0.01 -16.11
N PRO A 100 9.87 -0.93 -17.08
CA PRO A 100 9.16 -0.75 -18.35
C PRO A 100 7.66 -0.57 -18.17
N ILE A 101 7.06 -1.29 -17.22
CA ILE A 101 5.62 -1.18 -16.93
C ILE A 101 5.29 0.19 -16.32
N CYS A 102 6.16 0.75 -15.48
CA CYS A 102 5.98 2.08 -14.90
C CYS A 102 6.02 3.23 -15.91
N LEU A 103 6.57 3.01 -17.11
CA LEU A 103 6.63 4.03 -18.16
C LEU A 103 5.30 4.17 -18.94
N VAL A 104 4.36 3.24 -18.76
CA VAL A 104 3.03 3.29 -19.37
C VAL A 104 2.31 4.57 -18.96
N LYS A 105 1.72 5.28 -19.93
CA LYS A 105 1.18 6.64 -19.73
C LYS A 105 -0.22 6.69 -19.11
N SER A 106 -1.02 5.63 -19.21
CA SER A 106 -2.42 5.61 -18.79
C SER A 106 -2.72 4.45 -17.84
N LEU A 107 -3.40 4.75 -16.71
CA LEU A 107 -3.83 3.75 -15.73
C LEU A 107 -4.79 2.74 -16.35
N GLY A 108 -5.70 3.17 -17.23
CA GLY A 108 -6.60 2.28 -17.95
C GLY A 108 -5.92 1.17 -18.76
N SER A 109 -4.67 1.36 -19.21
CA SER A 109 -3.90 0.32 -19.91
C SER A 109 -3.39 -0.77 -18.97
N LEU A 110 -3.20 -0.44 -17.69
CA LEU A 110 -2.75 -1.36 -16.65
C LEU A 110 -3.90 -2.21 -16.07
N ARG A 111 -5.15 -1.99 -16.51
CA ARG A 111 -6.32 -2.71 -15.98
C ARG A 111 -6.25 -4.23 -16.08
N TYR A 112 -5.61 -4.75 -17.11
CA TYR A 112 -5.46 -6.20 -17.28
C TYR A 112 -4.44 -6.77 -16.32
N LEU A 113 -3.36 -6.01 -16.09
CA LEU A 113 -2.33 -6.35 -15.12
C LEU A 113 -2.89 -6.36 -13.69
N THR A 114 -3.80 -5.45 -13.35
CA THR A 114 -4.47 -5.46 -12.03
C THR A 114 -5.44 -6.61 -11.87
N ILE A 115 -6.18 -7.01 -12.92
CA ILE A 115 -7.02 -8.22 -12.85
C ILE A 115 -6.17 -9.44 -12.53
N VAL A 116 -5.04 -9.63 -13.22
CA VAL A 116 -4.09 -10.71 -12.94
C VAL A 116 -3.55 -10.61 -11.51
N SER A 117 -3.22 -9.41 -11.05
CA SER A 117 -2.73 -9.19 -9.68
C SER A 117 -3.77 -9.54 -8.61
N ILE A 118 -5.04 -9.23 -8.86
CA ILE A 118 -6.11 -9.55 -7.93
C ILE A 118 -6.30 -11.08 -7.82
N LEU A 119 -6.18 -11.81 -8.93
CA LEU A 119 -6.25 -13.27 -8.93
C LEU A 119 -5.17 -13.90 -8.04
N GLY A 120 -3.96 -13.34 -8.02
CA GLY A 120 -2.89 -13.87 -7.18
C GLY A 120 -3.14 -13.67 -5.69
N ILE A 121 -3.77 -12.56 -5.29
CA ILE A 121 -4.19 -12.36 -3.89
C ILE A 121 -5.33 -13.33 -3.50
N PHE A 122 -6.26 -13.61 -4.42
CA PHE A 122 -7.27 -14.65 -4.19
C PHE A 122 -6.63 -16.04 -4.05
N TRP A 123 -5.56 -16.33 -4.80
CA TRP A 123 -4.81 -17.56 -4.61
C TRP A 123 -4.14 -17.61 -3.23
N LEU A 124 -3.56 -16.51 -2.73
CA LEU A 124 -3.03 -16.46 -1.37
C LEU A 124 -4.11 -16.74 -0.31
N ALA A 125 -5.35 -16.29 -0.54
CA ALA A 125 -6.49 -16.64 0.31
C ALA A 125 -6.82 -18.15 0.28
N ILE A 126 -6.71 -18.80 -0.88
CA ILE A 126 -6.85 -20.26 -1.01
C ILE A 126 -5.74 -20.98 -0.25
N VAL A 127 -4.50 -20.52 -0.40
CA VAL A 127 -3.32 -21.04 0.29
C VAL A 127 -3.50 -20.98 1.82
N ALA A 128 -4.02 -19.86 2.34
CA ALA A 128 -4.30 -19.70 3.76
C ALA A 128 -5.30 -20.75 4.29
N LEU A 129 -6.39 -20.96 3.56
CA LEU A 129 -7.40 -21.99 3.91
C LEU A 129 -6.85 -23.41 3.77
N TYR A 130 -6.04 -23.66 2.74
CA TYR A 130 -5.39 -24.95 2.49
C TYR A 130 -4.43 -25.32 3.62
N LEU A 131 -3.57 -24.38 4.05
CA LEU A 131 -2.62 -24.63 5.12
C LEU A 131 -3.32 -24.85 6.47
N LEU A 132 -4.43 -24.15 6.74
CA LEU A 132 -5.25 -24.43 7.91
C LEU A 132 -5.90 -25.81 7.85
N GLY A 133 -6.40 -26.22 6.69
CA GLY A 133 -7.02 -27.53 6.50
C GLY A 133 -6.04 -28.70 6.62
N SER A 134 -4.77 -28.49 6.23
CA SER A 134 -3.73 -29.53 6.23
C SER A 134 -2.94 -29.60 7.54
N ASN A 135 -2.57 -28.46 8.12
CA ASN A 135 -1.75 -28.40 9.34
C ASN A 135 -2.58 -28.21 10.63
N GLY A 136 -3.84 -27.80 10.51
CA GLY A 136 -4.69 -27.52 11.66
C GLY A 136 -4.33 -26.21 12.38
N ILE A 137 -4.78 -26.08 13.62
CA ILE A 137 -4.46 -24.94 14.50
C ILE A 137 -3.16 -25.25 15.22
N SER A 138 -2.21 -24.30 15.22
CA SER A 138 -0.93 -24.42 15.92
C SER A 138 -1.11 -24.65 17.41
N GLU A 139 -0.25 -25.49 18.00
CA GLU A 139 -0.15 -25.65 19.46
C GLU A 139 0.31 -24.34 20.13
N ASN A 140 1.07 -23.51 19.41
CA ASN A 140 1.56 -22.20 19.85
C ASN A 140 0.49 -21.09 19.72
N PHE A 141 -0.74 -21.43 19.29
CA PHE A 141 -1.86 -20.51 19.29
C PHE A 141 -2.49 -20.42 20.69
N ASP A 142 -2.07 -19.43 21.47
CA ASP A 142 -2.66 -19.17 22.77
C ASP A 142 -4.00 -18.42 22.63
N ARG A 143 -5.10 -19.14 22.89
CA ARG A 143 -6.45 -18.57 22.93
C ARG A 143 -6.59 -17.48 23.99
N GLY A 144 -5.86 -17.57 25.11
CA GLY A 144 -5.86 -16.56 26.17
C GLY A 144 -5.32 -15.22 25.69
N HIS A 145 -4.22 -15.24 24.93
CA HIS A 145 -3.67 -14.03 24.30
C HIS A 145 -4.57 -13.49 23.19
N ALA A 146 -5.27 -14.34 22.43
CA ALA A 146 -6.19 -13.90 21.37
C ALA A 146 -7.38 -13.07 21.90
N TYR A 147 -7.81 -13.30 23.14
CA TYR A 147 -8.89 -12.55 23.80
C TYR A 147 -8.38 -11.53 24.84
N ALA A 148 -7.06 -11.40 25.00
CA ALA A 148 -6.47 -10.47 25.96
C ALA A 148 -6.72 -9.01 25.55
N PRO A 149 -6.83 -8.08 26.51
CA PRO A 149 -6.90 -6.65 26.20
C PRO A 149 -5.67 -6.22 25.41
N VAL A 150 -5.90 -5.71 24.19
CA VAL A 150 -4.83 -5.18 23.34
C VAL A 150 -4.32 -3.88 23.94
N SER A 151 -2.99 -3.72 24.04
CA SER A 151 -2.38 -2.48 24.52
C SER A 151 -2.71 -1.31 23.58
N TRP A 152 -2.72 -0.08 24.11
CA TRP A 152 -2.96 1.11 23.29
C TRP A 152 -1.89 1.28 22.19
N ILE A 153 -0.66 0.86 22.46
CA ILE A 153 0.46 0.89 21.52
C ILE A 153 0.18 -0.04 20.33
N ALA A 154 -0.12 -1.32 20.59
CA ALA A 154 -0.45 -2.29 19.56
C ALA A 154 -1.71 -1.91 18.76
N CYS A 155 -2.67 -1.24 19.41
CA CYS A 155 -3.85 -0.72 18.74
C CYS A 155 -3.49 0.37 17.71
N ILE A 156 -2.65 1.35 18.09
CA ILE A 156 -2.22 2.39 17.16
C ILE A 156 -1.39 1.80 16.01
N GLU A 157 -0.47 0.87 16.30
CA GLU A 157 0.31 0.17 15.28
C GLU A 157 -0.59 -0.52 14.26
N GLY A 158 -1.52 -1.35 14.74
CA GLY A 158 -2.51 -2.00 13.88
C GLY A 158 -3.30 -0.98 13.05
N VAL A 159 -3.75 0.12 13.67
CA VAL A 159 -4.42 1.20 12.95
C VAL A 159 -3.53 1.77 11.84
N THR A 160 -2.26 2.08 12.10
CA THR A 160 -1.34 2.63 11.08
C THR A 160 -1.07 1.67 9.93
N THR A 161 -0.91 0.38 10.22
CA THR A 161 -0.80 -0.67 9.19
C THR A 161 -2.06 -0.76 8.35
N TYR A 162 -3.25 -0.66 8.96
CA TYR A 162 -4.49 -0.62 8.18
C TYR A 162 -4.70 0.71 7.44
N ILE A 163 -4.18 1.84 7.94
CA ILE A 163 -4.16 3.09 7.16
C ILE A 163 -3.37 2.86 5.88
N PHE A 164 -2.16 2.31 6.00
CA PHE A 164 -1.32 1.98 4.86
C PHE A 164 -2.05 1.04 3.88
N GLY A 165 -2.57 -0.09 4.37
CA GLY A 165 -3.24 -1.10 3.53
C GLY A 165 -4.51 -0.60 2.83
N PHE A 166 -5.28 0.30 3.46
CA PHE A 166 -6.47 0.88 2.86
C PHE A 166 -6.21 2.19 2.10
N CYS A 167 -4.97 2.70 2.07
CA CYS A 167 -4.70 3.98 1.43
C CYS A 167 -4.67 3.84 -0.09
N ASN A 168 -5.70 4.35 -0.74
CA ASN A 168 -5.85 4.42 -2.20
C ASN A 168 -6.22 5.84 -2.67
N GLN A 169 -6.24 6.79 -1.73
CA GLN A 169 -6.74 8.14 -1.90
C GLN A 169 -5.99 8.85 -3.00
N ALA A 170 -4.67 8.76 -3.07
CA ALA A 170 -3.83 9.46 -4.05
C ALA A 170 -4.23 9.22 -5.52
N ASN A 171 -4.84 8.07 -5.83
CA ASN A 171 -5.29 7.70 -7.17
C ASN A 171 -6.75 8.06 -7.46
N MET A 172 -7.52 8.49 -6.45
CA MET A 172 -8.97 8.57 -6.52
C MET A 172 -9.50 9.61 -7.53
N PRO A 173 -8.96 10.84 -7.65
CA PRO A 173 -9.41 11.79 -8.66
C PRO A 173 -9.27 11.22 -10.08
N GLU A 174 -8.14 10.61 -10.38
CA GLU A 174 -7.80 10.02 -11.67
C GLU A 174 -8.70 8.82 -11.98
N ILE A 175 -8.88 7.89 -11.02
CA ILE A 175 -9.80 6.76 -11.14
C ILE A 175 -11.22 7.27 -11.43
N TYR A 176 -11.70 8.28 -10.70
CA TYR A 176 -13.04 8.83 -10.90
C TYR A 176 -13.22 9.46 -12.29
N MET A 177 -12.17 10.09 -12.82
CA MET A 177 -12.19 10.69 -14.16
C MET A 177 -12.21 9.64 -15.27
N GLU A 178 -11.62 8.45 -15.05
CA GLU A 178 -11.63 7.33 -15.98
C GLU A 178 -12.90 6.45 -15.87
N MET A 179 -13.75 6.64 -14.86
CA MET A 179 -14.99 5.87 -14.70
C MET A 179 -16.00 6.14 -15.83
N SER A 180 -16.56 5.06 -16.37
CA SER A 180 -17.66 5.15 -17.35
C SER A 180 -18.94 5.68 -16.69
N ASN A 181 -19.60 6.66 -17.34
CA ASN A 181 -20.83 7.29 -16.84
C ASN A 181 -20.68 7.77 -15.38
N ARG A 182 -19.59 8.47 -15.08
CA ARG A 182 -19.19 8.90 -13.73
C ARG A 182 -20.30 9.64 -12.99
N SER A 183 -20.49 9.27 -11.72
CA SER A 183 -21.29 10.03 -10.76
C SER A 183 -20.87 9.67 -9.33
N PRO A 184 -21.05 10.56 -8.35
CA PRO A 184 -20.69 10.27 -6.96
C PRO A 184 -21.43 9.05 -6.39
N LYS A 185 -22.69 8.83 -6.81
CA LYS A 185 -23.48 7.67 -6.39
C LYS A 185 -22.88 6.35 -6.89
N LYS A 186 -22.45 6.32 -8.15
CA LYS A 186 -21.79 5.12 -8.71
C LYS A 186 -20.45 4.87 -8.06
N LEU A 187 -19.66 5.92 -7.84
CA LEU A 187 -18.40 5.77 -7.13
C LEU A 187 -18.61 5.21 -5.72
N ARG A 188 -19.58 5.73 -4.97
CA ARG A 188 -19.91 5.20 -3.64
C ARG A 188 -20.21 3.70 -3.70
N SER A 189 -21.00 3.25 -4.67
CA SER A 189 -21.28 1.81 -4.85
C SER A 189 -19.99 1.01 -5.11
N VAL A 190 -19.15 1.48 -6.02
CA VAL A 190 -17.85 0.83 -6.34
C VAL A 190 -16.94 0.80 -5.11
N ALA A 191 -16.83 1.91 -4.37
CA ALA A 191 -16.02 2.01 -3.16
C ALA A 191 -16.51 1.07 -2.05
N VAL A 192 -17.82 0.99 -1.83
CA VAL A 192 -18.42 0.07 -0.83
C VAL A 192 -18.14 -1.38 -1.20
N TRP A 193 -18.43 -1.81 -2.43
CA TRP A 193 -18.19 -3.19 -2.85
C TRP A 193 -16.71 -3.55 -2.83
N SER A 194 -15.83 -2.65 -3.27
CA SER A 194 -14.37 -2.85 -3.21
C SER A 194 -13.90 -2.98 -1.77
N ALA A 195 -14.42 -2.16 -0.84
CA ALA A 195 -14.08 -2.23 0.57
C ALA A 195 -14.59 -3.53 1.24
N VAL A 196 -15.77 -4.00 0.87
CA VAL A 196 -16.32 -5.29 1.35
C VAL A 196 -15.46 -6.45 0.88
N ILE A 197 -15.14 -6.51 -0.42
CA ILE A 197 -14.30 -7.57 -1.00
C ILE A 197 -12.91 -7.56 -0.35
N CYS A 198 -12.28 -6.38 -0.26
CA CYS A 198 -10.97 -6.23 0.37
C CYS A 198 -10.98 -6.69 1.84
N THR A 199 -11.99 -6.28 2.60
CA THR A 199 -12.13 -6.70 4.02
C THR A 199 -12.33 -8.21 4.15
N ALA A 200 -13.16 -8.81 3.28
CA ALA A 200 -13.39 -10.25 3.28
C ALA A 200 -12.09 -11.01 2.98
N VAL A 201 -11.33 -10.59 1.96
CA VAL A 201 -10.04 -11.20 1.61
C VAL A 201 -9.04 -11.06 2.75
N TYR A 202 -8.97 -9.90 3.42
CA TYR A 202 -8.11 -9.73 4.59
C TYR A 202 -8.46 -10.71 5.71
N PHE A 203 -9.75 -10.91 6.02
CA PHE A 203 -10.14 -11.90 7.03
C PHE A 203 -9.84 -13.35 6.61
N ILE A 204 -10.09 -13.69 5.34
CA ILE A 204 -9.84 -15.04 4.80
C ILE A 204 -8.33 -15.37 4.79
N ILE A 205 -7.46 -14.38 4.64
CA ILE A 205 -6.01 -14.57 4.71
C ILE A 205 -5.54 -14.57 6.17
N ALA A 206 -5.88 -13.52 6.92
CA ALA A 206 -5.31 -13.27 8.23
C ALA A 206 -5.75 -14.29 9.29
N ILE A 207 -7.03 -14.70 9.31
CA ILE A 207 -7.51 -15.63 10.35
C ILE A 207 -6.85 -17.01 10.19
N PRO A 208 -6.85 -17.67 9.03
CA PRO A 208 -6.20 -18.96 8.88
C PRO A 208 -4.70 -18.91 9.14
N PHE A 209 -3.97 -17.90 8.64
CA PHE A 209 -2.53 -17.80 8.92
C PHE A 209 -2.25 -17.53 10.40
N LEU A 210 -3.05 -16.71 11.08
CA LEU A 210 -2.93 -16.52 12.52
C LEU A 210 -3.15 -17.83 13.29
N LEU A 211 -4.10 -18.66 12.86
CA LEU A 211 -4.36 -19.97 13.48
C LEU A 211 -3.26 -20.99 13.18
N VAL A 212 -2.69 -20.98 11.98
CA VAL A 212 -1.63 -21.91 11.54
C VAL A 212 -0.28 -21.56 12.15
N PHE A 213 0.04 -20.27 12.32
CA PHE A 213 1.35 -19.85 12.84
C PHE A 213 1.31 -19.47 14.33
N GLY A 214 0.17 -19.04 14.86
CA GLY A 214 0.06 -18.65 16.26
C GLY A 214 1.07 -17.54 16.63
N SER A 215 1.83 -17.78 17.69
CA SER A 215 2.88 -16.85 18.15
C SER A 215 4.14 -16.83 17.28
N ASP A 216 4.30 -17.79 16.35
CA ASP A 216 5.43 -17.82 15.40
C ASP A 216 5.17 -16.98 14.14
N ALA A 217 4.05 -16.26 14.07
CA ALA A 217 3.72 -15.40 12.94
C ALA A 217 4.77 -14.29 12.76
N GLN A 218 5.36 -14.20 11.57
CA GLN A 218 6.33 -13.18 11.20
C GLN A 218 5.67 -11.95 10.58
N SER A 219 6.45 -10.89 10.36
CA SER A 219 5.99 -9.67 9.69
C SER A 219 5.44 -9.92 8.27
N SER A 220 5.93 -10.97 7.61
CA SER A 220 5.45 -11.44 6.32
C SER A 220 5.11 -12.93 6.39
N VAL A 221 3.86 -13.25 6.02
CA VAL A 221 3.39 -14.65 5.94
C VAL A 221 4.16 -15.49 4.92
N LEU A 222 4.80 -14.84 3.93
CA LEU A 222 5.66 -15.53 2.98
C LEU A 222 6.90 -16.11 3.67
N LEU A 223 7.47 -15.38 4.63
CA LEU A 223 8.64 -15.87 5.36
C LEU A 223 8.29 -17.06 6.23
N ASN A 224 7.11 -17.05 6.87
CA ASN A 224 6.59 -18.22 7.58
C ASN A 224 6.45 -19.43 6.65
N MET A 225 6.05 -19.21 5.40
CA MET A 225 5.71 -20.27 4.46
C MET A 225 6.88 -20.83 3.65
N ALA A 226 8.06 -20.22 3.73
CA ALA A 226 9.18 -20.53 2.83
C ALA A 226 9.65 -22.00 2.96
N ASP A 227 9.55 -22.58 4.15
CA ASP A 227 10.01 -23.94 4.43
C ASP A 227 9.16 -25.05 3.76
N TRP A 228 7.95 -24.72 3.28
CA TRP A 228 7.14 -25.66 2.50
C TRP A 228 7.58 -25.76 1.03
N ILE A 229 8.41 -24.83 0.54
CA ILE A 229 8.92 -24.87 -0.84
C ILE A 229 9.88 -26.05 -1.06
N PRO A 230 10.92 -26.27 -0.22
CA PRO A 230 11.78 -27.45 -0.34
C PRO A 230 11.05 -28.78 -0.15
N GLN A 231 9.92 -28.77 0.57
CA GLN A 231 9.07 -29.94 0.77
C GLN A 231 8.24 -30.29 -0.49
N GLY A 232 8.25 -29.44 -1.52
CA GLY A 232 7.53 -29.67 -2.76
C GLY A 232 6.03 -29.38 -2.69
N ASP A 233 5.59 -28.54 -1.74
CA ASP A 233 4.18 -28.14 -1.66
C ASP A 233 3.80 -27.24 -2.84
N VAL A 234 3.13 -27.85 -3.83
CA VAL A 234 2.74 -27.17 -5.07
C VAL A 234 1.78 -26.02 -4.83
N VAL A 235 0.90 -26.11 -3.83
CA VAL A 235 -0.10 -25.06 -3.55
C VAL A 235 0.61 -23.82 -3.02
N VAL A 236 1.56 -24.02 -2.11
CA VAL A 236 2.42 -22.96 -1.57
C VAL A 236 3.31 -22.36 -2.66
N ILE A 237 4.00 -23.19 -3.45
CA ILE A 237 4.88 -22.72 -4.55
C ILE A 237 4.11 -21.84 -5.53
N ILE A 238 2.92 -22.27 -5.97
CA ILE A 238 2.05 -21.47 -6.84
C ILE A 238 1.64 -20.16 -6.14
N GLY A 239 1.46 -20.18 -4.82
CA GLY A 239 1.18 -19.00 -4.01
C GLY A 239 2.30 -17.96 -3.99
N PHE A 240 3.56 -18.37 -3.91
CA PHE A 240 4.70 -17.46 -4.01
C PHE A 240 4.78 -16.83 -5.41
N ILE A 241 4.61 -17.61 -6.47
CA ILE A 241 4.60 -17.12 -7.86
C ILE A 241 3.49 -16.07 -8.06
N TRP A 242 2.26 -16.38 -7.62
CA TRP A 242 1.13 -15.48 -7.75
C TRP A 242 1.27 -14.23 -6.89
N THR A 243 1.81 -14.35 -5.68
CA THR A 243 2.07 -13.20 -4.80
C THR A 243 3.08 -12.27 -5.45
N GLY A 244 4.24 -12.78 -5.89
CA GLY A 244 5.24 -11.99 -6.61
C GLY A 244 4.65 -11.30 -7.85
N THR A 245 3.87 -12.03 -8.66
CA THR A 245 3.17 -11.48 -9.84
C THR A 245 2.21 -10.35 -9.48
N SER A 246 1.50 -10.47 -8.36
CA SER A 246 0.53 -9.47 -7.91
C SER A 246 1.19 -8.16 -7.51
N PHE A 247 2.32 -8.25 -6.81
CA PHE A 247 3.07 -7.06 -6.38
C PHE A 247 3.80 -6.40 -7.56
N ILE A 248 4.32 -7.18 -8.52
CA ILE A 248 4.84 -6.65 -9.80
C ILE A 248 3.75 -5.84 -10.52
N GLY A 249 2.54 -6.39 -10.60
CA GLY A 249 1.45 -5.77 -11.34
C GLY A 249 0.83 -4.53 -10.68
N THR A 250 0.97 -4.42 -9.36
CA THR A 250 0.44 -3.29 -8.57
C THR A 250 1.46 -2.16 -8.42
N TYR A 251 2.76 -2.44 -8.54
CA TYR A 251 3.83 -1.46 -8.38
C TYR A 251 3.71 -0.17 -9.24
N PRO A 252 3.33 -0.23 -10.53
CA PRO A 252 3.14 0.98 -11.33
C PRO A 252 2.09 1.95 -10.77
N PHE A 253 1.10 1.45 -10.01
CA PHE A 253 0.04 2.28 -9.41
C PHE A 253 0.53 3.14 -8.25
N MET A 254 1.69 2.82 -7.67
CA MET A 254 2.34 3.65 -6.66
C MET A 254 3.25 4.69 -7.29
N VAL A 255 3.91 4.36 -8.40
CA VAL A 255 4.78 5.31 -9.13
C VAL A 255 3.97 6.33 -9.93
N TYR A 256 2.79 5.94 -10.45
CA TYR A 256 1.97 6.80 -11.30
C TYR A 256 1.52 8.12 -10.63
N PRO A 257 0.98 8.13 -9.39
CA PRO A 257 0.67 9.38 -8.68
C PRO A 257 1.84 10.33 -8.53
N VAL A 258 3.05 9.81 -8.27
CA VAL A 258 4.26 10.62 -8.12
C VAL A 258 4.54 11.37 -9.41
N ARG A 259 4.47 10.68 -10.55
CA ARG A 259 4.61 11.29 -11.87
C ARG A 259 3.55 12.36 -12.11
N VAL A 260 2.28 12.03 -11.92
CA VAL A 260 1.17 12.97 -12.19
C VAL A 260 1.27 14.21 -11.29
N ALA A 261 1.51 14.02 -9.99
CA ALA A 261 1.62 15.11 -9.02
C ALA A 261 2.75 16.08 -9.36
N LEU A 262 3.96 15.56 -9.64
CA LEU A 262 5.12 16.41 -9.93
C LEU A 262 4.98 17.11 -11.28
N ILE A 263 4.52 16.42 -12.33
CA ILE A 263 4.33 17.02 -13.65
C ILE A 263 3.26 18.10 -13.64
N ASN A 264 2.12 17.87 -12.96
CA ASN A 264 1.06 18.88 -12.88
C ASN A 264 1.46 20.12 -12.07
N THR A 265 2.43 19.99 -11.17
CA THR A 265 2.84 21.07 -10.26
C THR A 265 3.92 21.96 -10.84
N PHE A 266 4.91 21.34 -11.48
CA PHE A 266 6.01 22.08 -12.09
C PHE A 266 5.72 22.48 -13.54
N GLN A 267 4.74 21.86 -14.19
CA GLN A 267 4.32 22.13 -15.56
C GLN A 267 5.51 22.32 -16.52
N PRO A 268 6.46 21.37 -16.57
CA PRO A 268 7.67 21.56 -17.37
C PRO A 268 7.34 21.53 -18.86
N LYS A 269 8.08 22.31 -19.66
CA LYS A 269 7.89 22.41 -21.12
C LYS A 269 7.93 21.05 -21.86
N ARG A 270 8.72 20.09 -21.36
CA ARG A 270 8.85 18.72 -21.91
C ARG A 270 8.26 17.68 -20.96
N ALA A 271 6.94 17.72 -20.73
CA ALA A 271 6.25 16.89 -19.74
C ALA A 271 6.51 15.38 -19.91
N ASP A 272 6.61 14.88 -21.15
CA ASP A 272 6.92 13.47 -21.40
C ASP A 272 8.32 13.06 -20.92
N PHE A 273 9.34 13.87 -21.26
CA PHE A 273 10.72 13.62 -20.83
C PHE A 273 10.85 13.66 -19.31
N TRP A 274 10.32 14.73 -18.69
CA TRP A 274 10.35 14.86 -17.23
C TRP A 274 9.52 13.77 -16.55
N GLY A 275 8.48 13.26 -17.20
CA GLY A 275 7.70 12.12 -16.71
C GLY A 275 8.56 10.86 -16.59
N VAL A 276 9.40 10.58 -17.59
CA VAL A 276 10.36 9.47 -17.54
C VAL A 276 11.37 9.71 -16.41
N VAL A 277 11.97 10.90 -16.33
CA VAL A 277 12.95 11.24 -15.27
C VAL A 277 12.37 11.03 -13.88
N VAL A 278 11.13 11.48 -13.63
CA VAL A 278 10.45 11.30 -12.35
C VAL A 278 10.23 9.82 -12.04
N VAL A 279 9.77 9.02 -13.02
CA VAL A 279 9.61 7.56 -12.86
C VAL A 279 10.94 6.91 -12.53
N THR A 280 12.01 7.23 -13.26
CA THR A 280 13.36 6.69 -13.00
C THR A 280 13.84 7.03 -11.61
N ILE A 281 13.71 8.29 -11.16
CA ILE A 281 14.12 8.71 -9.82
C ILE A 281 13.30 7.98 -8.76
N ALA A 282 11.98 7.88 -8.93
CA ALA A 282 11.10 7.20 -7.97
C ALA A 282 11.46 5.72 -7.81
N VAL A 283 11.75 5.04 -8.93
CA VAL A 283 12.18 3.65 -8.98
C VAL A 283 13.56 3.45 -8.34
N VAL A 284 14.51 4.35 -8.57
CA VAL A 284 15.82 4.28 -7.91
C VAL A 284 15.69 4.50 -6.40
N ILE A 285 14.87 5.45 -5.96
CA ILE A 285 14.68 5.71 -4.53
C ILE A 285 14.00 4.52 -3.85
N SER A 286 12.98 3.91 -4.44
CA SER A 286 12.33 2.73 -3.85
C SER A 286 13.29 1.53 -3.73
N TYR A 287 14.20 1.35 -4.69
CA TYR A 287 15.29 0.37 -4.60
C TYR A 287 16.23 0.65 -3.43
N LEU A 288 16.67 1.90 -3.28
CA LEU A 288 17.54 2.31 -2.19
C LEU A 288 16.88 2.10 -0.82
N ILE A 289 15.56 2.33 -0.73
CA ILE A 289 14.79 2.06 0.49
C ILE A 289 14.70 0.55 0.74
N ASP A 290 14.41 -0.26 -0.26
CA ASP A 290 14.32 -1.73 -0.15
C ASP A 290 15.63 -2.35 0.36
N ILE A 291 16.79 -1.95 -0.17
CA ILE A 291 18.08 -2.47 0.30
C ILE A 291 18.46 -1.95 1.69
N ALA A 292 17.92 -0.81 2.13
CA ALA A 292 18.22 -0.21 3.43
C ALA A 292 17.28 -0.70 4.53
N LEU A 293 16.03 -1.03 4.21
CA LEU A 293 14.99 -1.42 5.15
C LEU A 293 14.48 -2.82 4.81
N PRO A 294 15.00 -3.86 5.48
CA PRO A 294 14.70 -5.23 5.13
C PRO A 294 13.27 -5.64 5.48
N ASP A 295 12.66 -5.00 6.47
CA ASP A 295 11.34 -5.35 6.99
C ASP A 295 10.22 -4.47 6.40
N VAL A 296 9.25 -5.14 5.77
CA VAL A 296 8.07 -4.50 5.20
C VAL A 296 7.20 -3.83 6.27
N SER A 297 7.13 -4.36 7.50
CA SER A 297 6.29 -3.83 8.58
C SER A 297 6.74 -2.45 9.04
N ILE A 298 8.05 -2.20 9.08
CA ILE A 298 8.62 -0.88 9.43
C ILE A 298 8.13 0.17 8.41
N LEU A 299 8.16 -0.18 7.12
CA LEU A 299 7.64 0.69 6.06
C LEU A 299 6.13 0.92 6.23
N MET A 300 5.34 -0.14 6.46
CA MET A 300 3.89 -0.02 6.61
C MET A 300 3.49 0.86 7.80
N GLY A 301 4.17 0.73 8.94
CA GLY A 301 3.92 1.53 10.15
C GLY A 301 4.23 3.01 9.96
N ILE A 302 5.48 3.35 9.59
CA ILE A 302 5.93 4.75 9.48
C ILE A 302 5.20 5.47 8.34
N VAL A 303 5.13 4.84 7.17
CA VAL A 303 4.54 5.44 5.98
C VAL A 303 3.03 5.57 6.15
N GLY A 304 2.38 4.57 6.76
CA GLY A 304 0.98 4.62 7.14
C GLY A 304 0.67 5.74 8.14
N ALA A 305 1.49 5.87 9.19
CA ALA A 305 1.32 6.88 10.22
C ALA A 305 1.50 8.31 9.69
N ILE A 306 2.59 8.60 8.98
CA ILE A 306 2.88 9.96 8.54
C ILE A 306 2.04 10.30 7.31
N ALA A 307 2.30 9.60 6.21
CA ALA A 307 1.78 9.99 4.92
C ALA A 307 0.35 9.47 4.72
N GLY A 308 0.08 8.23 5.16
CA GLY A 308 -1.25 7.64 5.13
C GLY A 308 -2.27 8.47 5.92
N SER A 309 -1.97 8.92 7.14
CA SER A 309 -2.89 9.76 7.91
C SER A 309 -3.23 11.09 7.23
N ILE A 310 -2.25 11.70 6.54
CA ILE A 310 -2.49 12.93 5.75
C ILE A 310 -3.43 12.64 4.58
N LEU A 311 -3.14 11.59 3.80
CA LEU A 311 -3.87 11.26 2.58
C LEU A 311 -5.28 10.72 2.86
N CYS A 312 -5.41 9.83 3.87
CA CYS A 312 -6.66 9.13 4.19
C CYS A 312 -7.64 9.98 4.99
N PHE A 313 -7.14 10.90 5.81
CA PHE A 313 -7.99 11.55 6.82
C PHE A 313 -7.90 13.07 6.78
N ILE A 314 -6.70 13.63 6.94
CA ILE A 314 -6.53 15.09 7.07
C ILE A 314 -6.96 15.80 5.79
N ALA A 315 -6.43 15.40 4.63
CA ALA A 315 -6.71 16.08 3.38
C ALA A 315 -8.18 15.96 2.94
N PRO A 316 -8.82 14.77 2.91
CA PRO A 316 -10.23 14.64 2.55
C PRO A 316 -11.16 15.44 3.47
N GLY A 317 -10.91 15.40 4.78
CA GLY A 317 -11.67 16.18 5.76
C GLY A 317 -11.50 17.69 5.54
N TYR A 318 -10.26 18.15 5.39
CA TYR A 318 -9.96 19.56 5.16
C TYR A 318 -10.55 20.09 3.84
N PHE A 319 -10.51 19.32 2.76
CA PHE A 319 -11.11 19.71 1.48
C PHE A 319 -12.61 19.95 1.61
N CYS A 320 -13.32 19.06 2.31
CA CYS A 320 -14.75 19.19 2.51
C CYS A 320 -15.13 20.43 3.35
N ILE A 321 -14.33 20.77 4.37
CA ILE A 321 -14.50 22.02 5.15
C ILE A 321 -14.18 23.24 4.26
N SER A 322 -13.21 23.11 3.36
CA SER A 322 -12.84 24.20 2.44
C SER A 322 -13.91 24.49 1.39
N ILE A 323 -14.80 23.54 1.09
CA ILE A 323 -15.91 23.68 0.12
C ILE A 323 -17.31 23.73 0.78
N SER A 324 -17.41 23.69 2.12
CA SER A 324 -18.65 23.85 2.86
C SER A 324 -19.11 25.32 2.90
N LYS A 325 -20.36 25.56 3.31
CA LYS A 325 -20.93 26.91 3.40
C LYS A 325 -20.31 27.68 4.57
N SER A 326 -20.27 27.05 5.73
CA SER A 326 -19.56 27.50 6.91
C SER A 326 -18.11 27.06 6.84
N LYS A 327 -17.18 28.02 6.89
CA LYS A 327 -15.74 27.74 7.01
C LYS A 327 -15.30 27.43 8.45
N ARG A 328 -16.22 27.49 9.41
CA ARG A 328 -15.91 27.13 10.81
C ARG A 328 -15.67 25.64 10.90
N PHE A 329 -14.55 25.25 11.50
CA PHE A 329 -14.14 23.87 11.63
C PHE A 329 -15.19 23.01 12.36
N PHE A 330 -15.70 23.49 13.50
CA PHE A 330 -16.72 22.81 14.31
C PHE A 330 -18.16 23.22 13.98
N ALA A 331 -18.46 23.61 12.74
CA ALA A 331 -19.86 23.82 12.34
C ALA A 331 -20.62 22.49 12.33
N ALA A 332 -21.94 22.52 12.61
CA ALA A 332 -22.77 21.32 12.60
C ALA A 332 -22.72 20.55 11.27
N GLU A 333 -22.59 21.24 10.13
CA GLU A 333 -22.44 20.59 8.81
C GLU A 333 -21.04 20.00 8.56
N ASN A 334 -20.04 20.40 9.35
CA ASN A 334 -18.63 20.01 9.19
C ASN A 334 -18.15 18.97 10.20
N TRP A 335 -19.01 18.54 11.15
CA TRP A 335 -18.58 17.69 12.28
C TRP A 335 -17.85 16.42 11.80
N LEU A 336 -18.36 15.75 10.76
CA LEU A 336 -17.76 14.53 10.23
C LEU A 336 -16.40 14.81 9.59
N TYR A 337 -16.26 15.95 8.91
CA TYR A 337 -15.00 16.36 8.29
C TYR A 337 -13.95 16.74 9.34
N ALA A 338 -14.38 17.43 10.40
CA ALA A 338 -13.54 17.73 11.55
C ALA A 338 -13.10 16.45 12.27
N ALA A 339 -13.99 15.47 12.44
CA ALA A 339 -13.65 14.17 13.02
C ALA A 339 -12.57 13.43 12.21
N PHE A 340 -12.64 13.47 10.88
CA PHE A 340 -11.59 12.93 10.00
C PHE A 340 -10.25 13.63 10.23
N VAL A 341 -10.22 14.97 10.26
CA VAL A 341 -8.98 15.72 10.50
C VAL A 341 -8.39 15.38 11.88
N ILE A 342 -9.22 15.32 12.93
CA ILE A 342 -8.79 14.99 14.30
C ILE A 342 -8.22 13.57 14.35
N LEU A 343 -8.91 12.59 13.78
CA LEU A 343 -8.43 11.20 13.70
C LEU A 343 -7.10 11.12 12.95
N GLY A 344 -6.97 11.86 11.85
CA GLY A 344 -5.72 11.99 11.11
C GLY A 344 -4.58 12.55 11.95
N CYS A 345 -4.83 13.59 12.74
CA CYS A 345 -3.82 14.15 13.65
C CYS A 345 -3.43 13.17 14.76
N ILE A 346 -4.39 12.47 15.36
CA ILE A 346 -4.13 11.47 16.42
C ILE A 346 -3.24 10.34 15.88
N THR A 347 -3.60 9.79 14.73
CA THR A 347 -2.86 8.68 14.10
C THR A 347 -1.50 9.13 13.58
N LEU A 348 -1.38 10.36 13.09
CA LEU A 348 -0.10 10.93 12.67
C LEU A 348 0.85 11.09 13.85
N VAL A 349 0.42 11.76 14.93
CA VAL A 349 1.29 12.01 16.08
C VAL A 349 1.58 10.71 16.84
N GLY A 350 0.54 9.96 17.19
CA GLY A 350 0.67 8.72 17.95
C GLY A 350 1.41 7.64 17.17
N GLY A 351 1.04 7.43 15.91
CA GLY A 351 1.68 6.45 15.04
C GLY A 351 3.14 6.76 14.79
N THR A 352 3.48 8.02 14.49
CA THR A 352 4.88 8.41 14.27
C THR A 352 5.71 8.25 15.54
N ALA A 353 5.19 8.65 16.71
CA ALA A 353 5.90 8.50 17.96
C ALA A 353 6.21 7.03 18.28
N ILE A 354 5.24 6.13 18.06
CA ILE A 354 5.41 4.69 18.29
C ILE A 354 6.39 4.10 17.28
N SER A 355 6.25 4.39 15.99
CA SER A 355 7.17 3.85 14.98
C SER A 355 8.61 4.33 15.19
N VAL A 356 8.82 5.59 15.60
CA VAL A 356 10.17 6.09 15.94
C VAL A 356 10.73 5.38 17.17
N TYR A 357 9.91 5.18 18.20
CA TYR A 357 10.33 4.46 19.41
C TYR A 357 10.81 3.03 19.08
N GLN A 358 10.08 2.31 18.23
CA GLN A 358 10.44 0.96 17.82
C GLN A 358 11.74 0.90 17.00
N ILE A 359 11.97 1.86 16.10
CA ILE A 359 13.22 1.92 15.32
C ILE A 359 14.41 2.15 16.25
N LEU A 360 14.24 2.98 17.28
CA LEU A 360 15.29 3.27 18.25
C LEU A 360 15.59 2.04 19.11
N GLU A 361 14.56 1.32 19.59
CA GLU A 361 14.76 0.04 20.30
C GLU A 361 15.42 -1.03 19.42
N PHE A 362 15.13 -1.05 18.12
CA PHE A 362 15.76 -2.00 17.19
C PHE A 362 17.23 -1.67 16.86
N ALA A 363 17.66 -0.43 17.12
CA ALA A 363 19.02 0.04 16.85
C ALA A 363 19.98 -0.10 18.05
N GLU A 364 19.45 -0.40 19.24
CA GLU A 364 20.20 -0.79 20.45
C GLU A 364 20.40 -2.31 20.50
#